data_AF-A0A2H0WPP5-F1
#
_entry.id   AF-A0A2H0WPP5-F1
#
_cell.length_a   1.000
_cell.length_b   1.000
_cell.length_c   1.000
_cell.angle_alpha   90.00
_cell.angle_beta   90.00
_cell.angle_gamma   90.00
#
_symmetry.space_group_name_H-M   'P 1'
#
loop_
_entity.id
_entity.type
_entity.pdbx_description
1 polymer ?
#
loop_
_entity_poly.entity_id
_entity_poly.type
_entity_poly.pdbx_seq_one_letter_code
_entity_poly.pdbx_strand_id
1 'polypeptide(L)'
;MAEEISNVNENQIVSEAPLKVKPKLLGKIVPILAVVAVVGLGVFTGFYFSGKKGSTFKSGVVGEISSEDIVKGSEFGAKDTSQFKDIATGIIEVGGIDGEGTHKLIREGGVSQTVYLTSSVLDLDQFVGKKVQIWGETFKAQKAGWLMDVGKIKVLE
;
A
#
# COMPACT_ATOMS: atom_id res chain seq x y z
N MET A 1 45.11 20.19 -78.21
CA MET A 1 44.47 21.44 -77.74
C MET A 1 43.09 21.07 -77.26
N ALA A 2 42.80 21.41 -76.00
CA ALA A 2 41.52 21.38 -75.30
C ALA A 2 40.85 20.03 -75.00
N GLU A 3 40.67 19.82 -73.70
CA GLU A 3 39.81 18.86 -73.01
C GLU A 3 38.33 19.13 -73.30
N GLU A 4 37.48 18.08 -73.26
CA GLU A 4 36.18 18.20 -72.60
C GLU A 4 35.66 16.82 -72.18
N ILE A 5 35.35 16.72 -70.89
CA ILE A 5 34.79 15.59 -70.17
C ILE A 5 33.26 15.63 -70.25
N SER A 6 32.61 14.53 -70.66
CA SER A 6 31.19 14.30 -70.35
C SER A 6 30.89 12.81 -70.14
N ASN A 7 30.87 12.45 -68.86
CA ASN A 7 29.79 11.74 -68.18
C ASN A 7 28.92 10.77 -68.99
N VAL A 8 29.15 9.45 -68.83
CA VAL A 8 28.08 8.48 -68.48
C VAL A 8 28.73 7.32 -67.69
N ASN A 9 28.52 7.28 -66.38
CA ASN A 9 28.73 6.09 -65.56
C ASN A 9 27.46 5.24 -65.65
N GLU A 10 27.37 4.43 -66.70
CA GLU A 10 26.32 3.45 -66.89
C GLU A 10 26.75 2.11 -66.29
N ASN A 11 26.31 1.94 -65.05
CA ASN A 11 25.94 0.72 -64.35
C ASN A 11 25.74 -0.54 -65.24
N GLN A 12 25.94 -1.72 -64.62
CA GLN A 12 25.83 -3.12 -65.15
C GLN A 12 27.22 -3.69 -65.52
N ILE A 13 27.76 -4.80 -64.99
CA ILE A 13 27.23 -6.10 -64.54
C ILE A 13 28.29 -6.65 -63.53
N VAL A 14 27.97 -7.28 -62.39
CA VAL A 14 27.98 -8.75 -62.26
C VAL A 14 27.53 -9.18 -60.84
N SER A 15 26.66 -10.20 -60.84
CA SER A 15 26.36 -11.19 -59.79
C SER A 15 25.36 -10.81 -58.70
N GLU A 16 24.08 -10.87 -59.08
CA GLU A 16 23.03 -11.34 -58.19
C GLU A 16 23.35 -12.75 -57.67
N ALA A 17 23.27 -12.94 -56.35
CA ALA A 17 22.87 -14.22 -55.79
C ALA A 17 21.85 -13.94 -54.68
N PRO A 18 20.54 -14.16 -54.91
CA PRO A 18 19.58 -14.12 -53.82
C PRO A 18 19.78 -15.36 -52.95
N LEU A 19 20.29 -15.18 -51.73
CA LEU A 19 20.24 -16.22 -50.71
C LEU A 19 18.77 -16.46 -50.35
N LYS A 20 18.18 -17.46 -51.02
CA LYS A 20 16.87 -18.04 -50.69
C LYS A 20 16.90 -18.61 -49.28
N VAL A 21 16.44 -17.83 -48.30
CA VAL A 21 16.09 -18.36 -46.99
C VAL A 21 14.74 -19.07 -47.13
N LYS A 22 14.76 -20.41 -47.16
CA LYS A 22 13.57 -21.22 -46.94
C LYS A 22 13.52 -21.62 -45.46
N PRO A 23 12.52 -21.19 -44.68
CA PRO A 23 12.16 -21.90 -43.46
C PRO A 23 10.72 -22.38 -43.58
N LYS A 24 10.50 -23.53 -44.24
CA LYS A 24 9.16 -24.15 -44.31
C LYS A 24 8.84 -25.09 -43.14
N LEU A 25 9.72 -25.22 -42.15
CA LEU A 25 9.52 -26.10 -40.98
C LEU A 25 9.59 -25.39 -39.62
N LEU A 26 10.06 -24.15 -39.57
CA LEU A 26 10.18 -23.37 -38.31
C LEU A 26 8.88 -22.64 -37.92
N GLY A 27 7.93 -22.47 -38.83
CA GLY A 27 6.69 -21.71 -38.58
C GLY A 27 5.64 -22.45 -37.72
N LYS A 28 5.73 -23.78 -37.60
CA LYS A 28 4.74 -24.58 -36.85
C LYS A 28 5.11 -24.84 -35.39
N ILE A 29 6.40 -24.78 -35.06
CA ILE A 29 6.94 -25.00 -33.71
C ILE A 29 6.96 -23.71 -32.88
N VAL A 30 7.05 -22.54 -33.53
CA VAL A 30 6.99 -21.23 -32.88
C VAL A 30 5.69 -21.00 -32.08
N PRO A 31 4.47 -21.28 -32.59
CA PRO A 31 3.26 -21.06 -31.80
C PRO A 31 3.16 -22.02 -30.61
N ILE A 32 3.59 -23.28 -30.78
CA ILE A 32 3.61 -24.27 -29.68
C ILE A 32 4.60 -23.87 -28.59
N LEU A 33 5.80 -23.42 -28.97
CA LEU A 33 6.80 -22.95 -28.02
C LEU A 33 6.34 -21.68 -27.29
N ALA A 34 5.63 -20.78 -27.98
CA ALA A 34 5.04 -19.59 -27.39
C ALA A 34 3.95 -19.94 -26.35
N VAL A 35 3.07 -20.90 -26.66
CA VAL A 35 2.05 -21.36 -25.70
C VAL A 35 2.68 -22.00 -24.47
N VAL A 36 3.68 -22.87 -24.67
CA VAL A 36 4.40 -23.51 -23.56
C VAL A 36 5.15 -22.48 -22.71
N ALA A 37 5.73 -21.44 -23.33
CA ALA A 37 6.38 -20.35 -22.60
C ALA A 37 5.38 -19.54 -21.77
N VAL A 38 4.20 -19.21 -22.31
CA VAL A 38 3.15 -18.49 -21.58
C VAL A 38 2.62 -19.31 -20.40
N VAL A 39 2.37 -20.60 -20.61
CA VAL A 39 1.93 -21.51 -19.53
C VAL A 39 3.03 -21.69 -18.48
N GLY A 40 4.28 -21.85 -18.90
CA GLY A 40 5.43 -21.99 -18.01
C GLY A 40 5.66 -20.74 -17.15
N LEU A 41 5.58 -19.55 -17.76
CA LEU A 41 5.66 -18.28 -17.02
C LEU A 41 4.49 -18.11 -16.05
N GLY A 42 3.27 -18.51 -16.42
CA GLY A 42 2.10 -18.47 -15.56
C GLY A 42 2.19 -19.39 -14.34
N VAL A 43 2.65 -20.64 -14.53
CA VAL A 43 2.84 -21.59 -13.42
C VAL A 43 4.02 -21.15 -12.54
N PHE A 44 5.11 -20.67 -13.13
CA PHE A 44 6.27 -20.19 -12.37
C PHE A 44 5.91 -18.96 -11.52
N THR A 45 5.21 -17.97 -12.10
CA THR A 45 4.73 -16.80 -11.35
C THR A 45 3.72 -17.20 -10.29
N GLY A 46 2.75 -18.07 -10.60
CA GLY A 46 1.77 -18.57 -9.64
C GLY A 46 2.39 -19.33 -8.46
N PHE A 47 3.39 -20.17 -8.70
CA PHE A 47 4.08 -20.92 -7.66
C PHE A 47 5.05 -20.04 -6.85
N TYR A 48 5.80 -19.14 -7.51
CA TYR A 48 6.69 -18.20 -6.84
C TYR A 48 5.92 -17.21 -5.94
N PHE A 49 4.70 -16.82 -6.34
CA PHE A 49 3.81 -16.02 -5.49
C PHE A 49 3.10 -16.84 -4.41
N SER A 50 2.73 -18.11 -4.67
CA SER A 50 2.07 -18.97 -3.68
C SER A 50 2.97 -19.37 -2.50
N GLY A 51 4.30 -19.37 -2.68
CA GLY A 51 5.27 -19.71 -1.64
C GLY A 51 5.53 -18.59 -0.62
N LYS A 52 5.09 -17.36 -0.88
CA LYS A 52 5.11 -16.29 0.12
C LYS A 52 3.80 -16.32 0.89
N LYS A 53 3.79 -17.10 1.98
CA LYS A 53 2.91 -16.83 3.13
C LYS A 53 3.08 -15.34 3.42
N GLY A 54 2.02 -14.58 3.15
CA GLY A 54 2.08 -13.13 2.98
C GLY A 54 2.93 -12.49 4.07
N SER A 55 4.03 -11.85 3.68
CA SER A 55 4.52 -10.72 4.44
C SER A 55 3.37 -9.73 4.47
N THR A 56 2.66 -9.71 5.59
CA THR A 56 1.49 -8.88 5.89
C THR A 56 1.59 -7.58 5.14
N PHE A 57 0.91 -7.53 4.00
CA PHE A 57 0.53 -6.27 3.39
C PHE A 57 -0.36 -5.64 4.44
N LYS A 58 0.18 -4.68 5.21
CA LYS A 58 -0.64 -3.72 5.94
C LYS A 58 -1.37 -2.87 4.90
N SER A 59 -2.33 -3.49 4.23
CA SER A 59 -3.41 -2.83 3.52
C SER A 59 -4.29 -2.25 4.61
N GLY A 60 -4.40 -0.93 4.61
CA GLY A 60 -5.45 -0.27 5.36
C GLY A 60 -6.78 -0.76 4.81
N VAL A 61 -7.44 -1.64 5.55
CA VAL A 61 -8.85 -1.94 5.46
C VAL A 61 -9.26 -2.30 6.88
N VAL A 62 -10.25 -1.56 7.38
CA VAL A 62 -11.01 -1.80 8.60
C VAL A 62 -11.25 -3.31 8.76
N GLY A 63 -10.65 -3.93 9.78
CA GLY A 63 -10.72 -5.37 9.98
C GLY A 63 -10.02 -5.77 11.27
N GLU A 64 -10.74 -6.50 12.10
CA GLU A 64 -10.41 -6.99 13.45
C GLU A 64 -8.92 -7.32 13.63
N ILE A 65 -8.26 -6.56 14.51
CA ILE A 65 -6.86 -6.80 14.88
C ILE A 65 -6.87 -7.98 15.86
N SER A 66 -6.28 -9.11 15.48
CA SER A 66 -6.10 -10.25 16.38
C SER A 66 -5.34 -9.79 17.62
N SER A 67 -5.83 -10.15 18.81
CA SER A 67 -5.27 -9.67 20.09
C SER A 67 -3.78 -10.02 20.25
N GLU A 68 -3.30 -11.07 19.57
CA GLU A 68 -1.90 -11.48 19.50
C GLU A 68 -0.98 -10.54 18.69
N ASP A 69 -1.52 -9.74 17.75
CA ASP A 69 -0.74 -8.80 16.92
C ASP A 69 -0.55 -7.43 17.58
N ILE A 70 -1.20 -7.19 18.72
CA ILE A 70 -1.07 -5.94 19.48
C ILE A 70 0.17 -6.01 20.39
N VAL A 71 1.34 -5.98 19.76
CA VAL A 71 2.63 -5.94 20.45
C VAL A 71 3.00 -4.48 20.78
N LYS A 72 3.67 -4.24 21.90
CA LYS A 72 4.22 -2.93 22.27
C LYS A 72 5.02 -2.33 21.11
N GLY A 73 4.75 -1.07 20.78
CA GLY A 73 5.35 -0.35 19.65
C GLY A 73 4.61 -0.49 18.32
N SER A 74 3.54 -1.28 18.26
CA SER A 74 2.74 -1.43 17.03
C SER A 74 1.94 -0.17 16.74
N GLU A 75 1.97 0.25 15.47
CA GLU A 75 1.22 1.38 14.94
C GLU A 75 0.10 0.89 14.02
N PHE A 76 -1.09 1.45 14.22
CA PHE A 76 -2.33 1.13 13.50
C PHE A 76 -3.00 2.43 13.06
N GLY A 77 -3.67 2.41 11.90
CA GLY A 77 -4.44 3.54 11.38
C GLY A 77 -3.92 4.13 10.09
N ALA A 78 -4.27 5.39 9.87
CA ALA A 78 -3.92 6.13 8.67
C ALA A 78 -2.40 6.23 8.50
N LYS A 79 -1.94 5.97 7.27
CA LYS A 79 -0.53 6.16 6.87
C LYS A 79 -0.15 7.63 6.76
N ASP A 80 -1.14 8.47 6.46
CA ASP A 80 -1.00 9.91 6.39
C ASP A 80 -1.41 10.55 7.72
N THR A 81 -0.43 11.07 8.46
CA THR A 81 -0.64 11.76 9.73
C THR A 81 -0.78 13.28 9.56
N SER A 82 -0.71 13.82 8.35
CA SER A 82 -0.76 15.27 8.13
C SER A 82 -2.11 15.90 8.48
N GLN A 83 -3.19 15.10 8.47
CA GLN A 83 -4.52 15.53 8.90
C GLN A 83 -4.72 15.45 10.43
N PHE A 84 -3.94 14.60 11.11
CA PHE A 84 -4.06 14.34 12.54
C PHE A 84 -2.96 15.10 13.31
N LYS A 85 -3.20 16.40 13.53
CA LYS A 85 -2.21 17.33 14.10
C LYS A 85 -2.05 17.21 15.61
N ASP A 86 -3.08 16.72 16.30
CA ASP A 86 -3.11 16.64 17.74
C ASP A 86 -2.61 15.28 18.22
N ILE A 87 -1.91 15.28 19.35
CA ILE A 87 -1.33 14.09 19.95
C ILE A 87 -1.74 14.02 21.41
N ALA A 88 -2.22 12.85 21.82
CA ALA A 88 -2.49 12.56 23.22
C ALA A 88 -1.94 11.19 23.62
N THR A 89 -1.69 11.00 24.91
CA THR A 89 -1.19 9.74 25.46
C THR A 89 -1.91 9.42 26.75
N GLY A 90 -2.37 8.19 26.90
CA GLY A 90 -3.12 7.75 28.07
C GLY A 90 -3.65 6.33 27.90
N ILE A 91 -4.60 5.95 28.77
CA ILE A 91 -5.25 4.64 28.74
C ILE A 91 -6.63 4.79 28.10
N ILE A 92 -6.94 3.97 27.11
CA ILE A 92 -8.28 3.98 26.49
C ILE A 92 -9.25 3.24 27.39
N GLU A 93 -10.40 3.86 27.65
CA GLU A 93 -11.55 3.26 28.29
C GLU A 93 -12.79 3.46 27.43
N VAL A 94 -13.73 2.53 27.55
CA VAL A 94 -15.05 2.67 26.94
C VAL A 94 -15.83 3.78 27.65
N GLY A 95 -16.53 4.60 26.86
CA GLY A 95 -17.45 5.61 27.38
C GLY A 95 -17.25 6.99 26.77
N GLY A 96 -18.37 7.63 26.44
CA GLY A 96 -18.46 9.05 26.06
C GLY A 96 -19.00 9.92 27.18
N ILE A 97 -19.28 11.19 26.86
CA ILE A 97 -19.98 12.14 27.74
C ILE A 97 -21.19 12.72 27.04
N ASP A 98 -22.38 12.58 27.65
CA ASP A 98 -23.63 13.15 27.15
C ASP A 98 -23.92 12.90 25.66
N GLY A 99 -23.53 11.73 25.14
CA GLY A 99 -23.70 11.34 23.74
C GLY A 99 -22.56 11.78 22.81
N GLU A 100 -21.49 12.38 23.33
CA GLU A 100 -20.28 12.74 22.58
C GLU A 100 -19.14 11.77 22.86
N GLY A 101 -18.51 11.28 21.78
CA GLY A 101 -17.45 10.27 21.86
C GLY A 101 -18.00 8.87 22.16
N THR A 102 -17.26 7.86 21.70
CA THR A 102 -17.54 6.45 22.03
C THR A 102 -16.62 5.95 23.14
N HIS A 103 -15.44 6.53 23.22
CA HIS A 103 -14.37 6.17 24.13
C HIS A 103 -13.80 7.40 24.81
N LYS A 104 -12.97 7.18 25.82
CA LYS A 104 -12.24 8.23 26.51
C LYS A 104 -10.80 7.81 26.76
N LEU A 105 -9.90 8.78 26.71
CA LEU A 105 -8.49 8.61 27.04
C LEU A 105 -8.25 9.18 28.44
N ILE A 106 -7.97 8.29 29.38
CA ILE A 106 -7.61 8.65 30.75
C ILE A 106 -6.15 9.07 30.78
N ARG A 107 -5.92 10.30 31.21
CA ARG A 107 -4.59 10.92 31.39
C ARG A 107 -4.33 11.12 32.88
N GLU A 108 -3.05 11.26 33.26
CA GLU A 108 -2.66 11.43 34.67
C GLU A 108 -3.30 12.65 35.36
N GLY A 109 -3.78 13.64 34.58
CA GLY A 109 -4.51 14.80 35.10
C GLY A 109 -5.98 14.54 35.47
N GLY A 110 -6.46 13.29 35.41
CA GLY A 110 -7.82 12.91 35.81
C GLY A 110 -8.92 13.43 34.89
N VAL A 111 -10.12 13.63 35.44
CA VAL A 111 -11.34 13.94 34.68
C VAL A 111 -11.21 15.24 33.87
N SER A 112 -10.54 16.25 34.43
CA SER A 112 -10.33 17.55 33.78
C SER A 112 -9.40 17.51 32.56
N GLN A 113 -8.63 16.43 32.39
CA GLN A 113 -7.70 16.22 31.27
C GLN A 113 -8.10 14.99 30.44
N THR A 114 -9.32 14.47 30.64
CA THR A 114 -9.83 13.34 29.87
C THR A 114 -10.19 13.79 28.47
N VAL A 115 -9.70 13.05 27.47
CA VAL A 115 -10.00 13.31 26.06
C VAL A 115 -11.08 12.33 25.61
N TYR A 116 -12.20 12.82 25.14
CA TYR A 116 -13.23 11.98 24.55
C TYR A 116 -12.86 11.70 23.09
N LEU A 117 -13.00 10.44 22.71
CA LEU A 117 -12.52 9.90 21.45
C LEU A 117 -13.70 9.46 20.60
N THR A 118 -13.61 9.79 19.32
CA THR A 118 -14.32 9.09 18.25
C THR A 118 -13.25 8.50 17.32
N SER A 119 -13.58 7.43 16.60
CA SER A 119 -12.69 6.96 15.53
C SER A 119 -13.48 6.68 14.28
N SER A 120 -13.02 7.28 13.18
CA SER A 120 -13.56 7.07 11.85
C SER A 120 -12.86 5.93 11.08
N VAL A 121 -11.70 5.47 11.57
CA VAL A 121 -10.77 4.63 10.78
C VAL A 121 -10.43 3.31 11.48
N LEU A 122 -10.51 3.27 12.81
CA LEU A 122 -10.07 2.15 13.63
C LEU A 122 -11.15 1.76 14.62
N ASP A 123 -11.14 0.48 14.99
CA ASP A 123 -11.92 0.01 16.12
C ASP A 123 -11.14 0.30 17.42
N LEU A 124 -11.71 1.15 18.28
CA LEU A 124 -11.10 1.53 19.55
C LEU A 124 -11.28 0.46 20.64
N ASP A 125 -12.27 -0.43 20.51
CA ASP A 125 -12.57 -1.46 21.51
C ASP A 125 -11.37 -2.41 21.68
N GLN A 126 -10.62 -2.63 20.60
CA GLN A 126 -9.42 -3.48 20.57
C GLN A 126 -8.24 -2.92 21.38
N PHE A 127 -8.31 -1.63 21.74
CA PHE A 127 -7.28 -0.93 22.51
C PHE A 127 -7.72 -0.55 23.93
N VAL A 128 -8.92 -0.95 24.34
CA VAL A 128 -9.43 -0.69 25.69
C VAL A 128 -8.51 -1.34 26.73
N GLY A 129 -8.18 -0.58 27.77
CA GLY A 129 -7.27 -0.98 28.85
C GLY A 129 -5.78 -0.92 28.48
N LYS A 130 -5.44 -0.61 27.22
CA LYS A 130 -4.03 -0.44 26.80
C LYS A 130 -3.60 1.01 26.94
N LYS A 131 -2.31 1.19 27.20
CA LYS A 131 -1.71 2.53 27.18
C LYS A 131 -1.25 2.82 25.77
N VAL A 132 -1.76 3.90 25.20
CA VAL A 132 -1.53 4.23 23.81
C VAL A 132 -1.17 5.70 23.64
N GLN A 133 -0.45 5.97 22.56
CA GLN A 133 -0.31 7.30 21.99
C GLN A 133 -1.22 7.38 20.77
N ILE A 134 -2.06 8.41 20.71
CA ILE A 134 -3.02 8.61 19.64
C ILE A 134 -2.71 9.91 18.91
N TRP A 135 -2.92 9.88 17.59
CA TRP A 135 -2.91 11.06 16.73
C TRP A 135 -4.32 11.26 16.21
N GLY A 136 -4.81 12.48 16.35
CA GLY A 136 -6.14 12.84 15.95
C GLY A 136 -6.29 14.30 15.55
N GLU A 137 -7.54 14.67 15.28
CA GLU A 137 -7.96 16.05 15.09
C GLU A 137 -8.95 16.41 16.21
N THR A 138 -8.64 17.46 16.95
CA THR A 138 -9.50 17.96 18.01
C THR A 138 -10.66 18.74 17.41
N PHE A 139 -11.87 18.37 17.80
CA PHE A 139 -13.09 19.05 17.41
C PHE A 139 -13.70 19.82 18.58
N LYS A 140 -14.44 20.86 18.24
CA LYS A 140 -15.24 21.60 19.20
C LYS A 140 -16.45 20.75 19.59
N ALA A 141 -16.47 20.30 20.84
CA ALA A 141 -17.60 19.59 21.41
C ALA A 141 -18.62 20.54 22.05
N GLN A 142 -19.85 20.07 22.24
CA GLN A 142 -20.90 20.78 22.96
C GLN A 142 -20.83 20.51 24.46
N LYS A 143 -20.36 19.33 24.87
CA LYS A 143 -20.34 18.85 26.26
C LYS A 143 -18.94 18.44 26.71
N ALA A 144 -18.21 17.71 25.88
CA ALA A 144 -16.83 17.34 26.16
C ALA A 144 -15.93 18.58 26.15
N GLY A 145 -15.09 18.72 27.19
CA GLY A 145 -14.05 19.75 27.22
C GLY A 145 -12.98 19.52 26.14
N TRP A 146 -12.77 18.26 25.75
CA TRP A 146 -11.86 17.86 24.69
C TRP A 146 -12.44 16.64 23.96
N LEU A 147 -12.83 16.83 22.69
CA LEU A 147 -13.28 15.77 21.80
C LEU A 147 -12.29 15.64 20.64
N MET A 148 -11.89 14.43 20.28
CA MET A 148 -10.90 14.19 19.25
C MET A 148 -11.27 12.99 18.38
N ASP A 149 -11.15 13.13 17.06
CA ASP A 149 -11.25 11.99 16.13
C ASP A 149 -9.88 11.36 15.90
N VAL A 150 -9.80 10.06 16.13
CA VAL A 150 -8.57 9.28 16.13
C VAL A 150 -8.35 8.65 14.77
N GLY A 151 -7.27 9.06 14.11
CA GLY A 151 -6.83 8.50 12.84
C GLY A 151 -5.71 7.49 12.96
N LYS A 152 -4.88 7.57 14.01
CA LYS A 152 -3.74 6.68 14.22
C LYS A 152 -3.50 6.41 15.71
N ILE A 153 -3.12 5.18 16.01
CA ILE A 153 -2.83 4.70 17.37
C ILE A 153 -1.48 3.99 17.37
N LYS A 154 -0.70 4.21 18.42
CA LYS A 154 0.52 3.49 18.75
C LYS A 154 0.38 2.91 20.13
N VAL A 155 0.54 1.60 20.25
CA VAL A 155 0.47 0.92 21.54
C VAL A 155 1.79 1.07 22.26
N LEU A 156 1.76 1.64 23.47
CA LEU A 156 2.93 1.82 24.31
C LEU A 156 3.06 0.65 25.29
N GLU A 157 1.94 0.23 25.90
CA GLU A 157 1.89 -0.86 26.88
C GLU A 157 0.68 -1.76 26.70
#